data_AF-A0A7T1ICU6-F1
#
_entry.id   AF-A0A7T1ICU6-F1
#
_cell.length_a   1.000
_cell.length_b   1.000
_cell.length_c   1.000
_cell.angle_alpha   90.00
_cell.angle_beta   90.00
_cell.angle_gamma   90.00
#
_symmetry.space_group_name_H-M   'P 1'
#
loop_
_entity.id
_entity.type
_entity.pdbx_description
1 polymer ?
#
loop_
_entity_poly.entity_id
_entity_poly.type
_entity_poly.pdbx_seq_one_letter_code
_entity_poly.pdbx_strand_id
1 'polypeptide(L)'
;MPSLQIRDLPDPLHRLLQRRASLNKRSLSQQALVDLEALVGGDPRQRRLLALERIARHWQGRESLAWQQAPEDLIRADRER
;
A
#
# COMPACT_ATOMS: atom_id res chain seq x y z
N MET A 1 -2.64 -13.97 25.30
CA MET A 1 -2.76 -12.85 24.35
C MET A 1 -1.41 -12.17 24.28
N PRO A 2 -0.79 -12.02 23.10
CA PRO A 2 0.46 -11.28 22.99
C PRO A 2 0.22 -9.81 23.38
N SER A 3 1.13 -9.24 24.18
CA SER A 3 1.12 -7.84 24.55
C SER A 3 2.43 -7.20 24.13
N LEU A 4 2.36 -5.94 23.68
CA LEU A 4 3.52 -5.13 23.30
C LEU A 4 3.54 -3.90 24.20
N GLN A 5 4.69 -3.67 24.84
CA GLN A 5 4.91 -2.53 25.72
C GLN A 5 6.04 -1.68 25.15
N ILE A 6 5.81 -0.37 25.07
CA ILE A 6 6.85 0.60 24.70
C ILE A 6 7.32 1.26 25.99
N ARG A 7 8.58 1.02 26.36
CA ARG A 7 9.23 1.67 27.51
C ARG A 7 9.85 2.99 27.08
N ASP A 8 10.00 3.91 28.03
CA ASP A 8 10.66 5.20 27.86
C ASP A 8 10.08 6.04 26.70
N LEU A 9 8.75 6.03 26.57
CA LEU A 9 8.07 6.81 25.55
C LEU A 9 8.20 8.31 25.86
N PRO A 10 8.76 9.13 24.95
CA PRO A 10 8.89 10.56 25.19
C PRO A 10 7.53 11.21 25.44
N ASP A 11 7.44 12.06 26.48
CA ASP A 11 6.20 12.76 26.84
C ASP A 11 5.51 13.48 25.68
N PRO A 12 6.24 14.20 24.78
CA PRO A 12 5.59 14.85 23.64
C PRO A 12 4.88 13.85 22.72
N LEU A 13 5.49 12.68 22.51
CA LEU A 13 4.93 11.63 21.68
C LEU A 13 3.72 10.98 22.36
N HIS A 14 3.79 10.72 23.66
CA HIS A 14 2.67 10.19 24.42
C HIS A 14 1.44 11.10 24.33
N ARG A 15 1.61 12.42 24.48
CA ARG A 15 0.52 13.40 24.35
C ARG A 15 -0.09 13.43 22.94
N LEU A 16 0.75 13.32 21.90
CA LEU A 16 0.26 13.24 20.51
C LEU A 16 -0.60 11.99 20.28
N LEU A 17 -0.16 10.83 20.79
CA LEU A 17 -0.92 9.59 20.71
C LEU A 17 -2.24 9.67 21.49
N GLN A 18 -2.23 10.25 22.69
CA GLN A 18 -3.45 10.50 23.47
C GLN A 18 -4.42 11.40 22.70
N ARG A 19 -3.95 12.53 22.17
CA ARG A 19 -4.79 13.45 21.40
C ARG A 19 -5.42 12.76 20.19
N ARG A 20 -4.65 11.96 19.45
CA ARG A 20 -5.16 11.19 18.30
C ARG A 20 -6.23 10.18 18.74
N ALA A 21 -6.01 9.46 19.84
CA ALA A 21 -6.99 8.52 20.38
C ALA A 21 -8.30 9.23 20.78
N SER A 22 -8.20 10.38 21.46
CA SER A 22 -9.36 11.21 21.82
C SER A 22 -10.15 11.70 20.61
N LEU A 23 -9.46 12.19 19.56
CA LEU A 23 -10.12 12.64 18.32
C LEU A 23 -10.91 11.51 17.63
N ASN A 24 -10.41 10.28 17.74
CA ASN A 24 -11.07 9.09 17.18
C ASN A 24 -12.03 8.41 18.17
N LYS A 25 -12.24 8.98 19.38
CA LYS A 25 -13.08 8.41 20.45
C LYS A 25 -12.70 6.97 20.81
N ARG A 26 -11.40 6.68 20.82
CA ARG A 26 -10.82 5.35 21.12
C ARG A 26 -9.90 5.42 22.34
N SER A 27 -9.69 4.27 22.99
CA SER A 27 -8.60 4.16 23.97
C SER A 27 -7.23 4.22 23.28
N LEU A 28 -6.18 4.54 24.03
CA LEU A 28 -4.81 4.59 23.50
C LEU A 28 -4.42 3.25 22.85
N SER A 29 -4.72 2.14 23.52
CA SER A 29 -4.44 0.79 23.02
C SER A 29 -5.21 0.47 21.75
N GLN A 30 -6.49 0.88 21.66
CA GLN A 30 -7.29 0.69 20.45
C GLN A 30 -6.74 1.50 19.27
N GLN A 31 -6.38 2.77 19.51
CA GLN A 31 -5.79 3.60 18.46
C GLN A 31 -4.43 3.06 18.01
N ALA A 32 -3.61 2.55 18.94
CA ALA A 32 -2.33 1.93 18.61
C ALA A 32 -2.51 0.69 17.73
N LEU A 33 -3.50 -0.16 18.00
CA LEU A 33 -3.81 -1.31 17.14
C LEU A 33 -4.21 -0.88 15.73
N VAL A 34 -5.11 0.10 15.60
CA VAL A 34 -5.53 0.63 14.29
C VAL A 34 -4.35 1.22 13.51
N ASP A 35 -3.49 1.99 14.20
CA ASP A 35 -2.31 2.59 13.58
C ASP A 35 -1.31 1.51 13.15
N LEU A 36 -1.11 0.46 13.96
CA LEU A 36 -0.25 -0.68 13.62
C LEU A 36 -0.81 -1.49 12.44
N GLU A 37 -2.12 -1.77 12.42
CA GLU A 37 -2.77 -2.44 11.29
C GLU A 37 -2.61 -1.65 10.00
N ALA A 38 -2.78 -0.32 10.06
CA ALA A 38 -2.58 0.56 8.91
C ALA A 38 -1.12 0.55 8.42
N LEU A 39 -0.15 0.61 9.33
CA LEU A 39 1.29 0.58 9.02
C LEU A 39 1.74 -0.76 8.44
N VAL A 40 1.25 -1.85 9.00
CA VAL A 40 1.52 -3.22 8.51
C VAL A 40 0.78 -3.48 7.19
N GLY A 41 -0.16 -2.60 6.81
CA GLY A 41 -0.86 -2.59 5.53
C GLY A 41 -2.09 -3.51 5.49
N GLY A 42 -2.70 -3.81 6.64
CA GLY A 42 -3.83 -4.72 6.73
C GLY A 42 -3.57 -6.10 6.12
N ASP A 43 -4.66 -6.81 5.80
CA ASP A 43 -4.62 -8.13 5.14
C ASP A 43 -3.81 -8.03 3.82
N PRO A 44 -2.73 -8.81 3.66
CA PRO A 44 -1.96 -8.90 2.42
C PRO A 44 -2.84 -9.09 1.18
N ARG A 45 -3.95 -9.83 1.29
CA ARG A 45 -4.91 -10.00 0.19
C ARG A 45 -5.58 -8.69 -0.20
N GLN A 46 -6.03 -7.92 0.78
CA GLN A 46 -6.71 -6.65 0.53
C GLN A 46 -5.76 -5.61 -0.05
N ARG A 47 -4.50 -5.59 0.41
CA ARG A 47 -3.42 -4.80 -0.21
C ARG A 47 -3.20 -5.15 -1.69
N ARG A 48 -3.12 -6.45 -2.00
CA ARG A 48 -2.97 -6.92 -3.38
C ARG A 48 -4.16 -6.52 -4.24
N LEU A 49 -5.39 -6.66 -3.73
CA LEU A 49 -6.60 -6.27 -4.44
C LEU A 49 -6.61 -4.77 -4.77
N LEU A 50 -6.31 -3.91 -3.80
CA LEU A 50 -6.23 -2.46 -4.02
C LEU A 50 -5.14 -2.06 -5.04
N ALA A 51 -4.00 -2.77 -5.03
CA ALA A 51 -2.94 -2.56 -6.01
C ALA A 51 -3.39 -2.97 -7.43
N LEU A 52 -4.04 -4.13 -7.56
CA LEU A 52 -4.57 -4.60 -8.84
C LEU A 52 -5.66 -3.68 -9.38
N GLU A 53 -6.57 -3.19 -8.54
CA GLU A 53 -7.58 -2.20 -8.94
C GLU A 53 -6.95 -0.89 -9.42
N ARG A 54 -5.87 -0.44 -8.78
CA ARG A 54 -5.12 0.74 -9.22
C ARG A 54 -4.51 0.54 -10.60
N ILE A 55 -3.91 -0.63 -10.84
CA ILE A 55 -3.35 -0.99 -12.14
C ILE A 55 -4.47 -1.05 -13.17
N ALA A 56 -5.56 -1.77 -12.90
CA ALA A 56 -6.69 -1.89 -13.83
C ALA A 56 -7.29 -0.52 -14.20
N ARG A 57 -7.50 0.37 -13.22
CA ARG A 57 -7.98 1.74 -13.48
C ARG A 57 -7.00 2.57 -14.31
N HIS A 58 -5.70 2.38 -14.12
CA HIS A 58 -4.69 3.09 -14.91
C HIS A 58 -4.72 2.68 -16.39
N TRP A 59 -5.08 1.43 -16.67
CA TRP A 59 -5.15 0.87 -18.01
C TRP A 59 -6.56 0.95 -18.64
N GLN A 60 -7.61 1.17 -17.85
CA GLN A 60 -8.96 1.40 -18.36
C GLN A 60 -9.00 2.67 -19.23
N GLY A 61 -9.40 2.50 -20.49
CA GLY A 61 -9.50 3.60 -21.47
C GLY A 61 -8.20 3.95 -22.17
N ARG A 62 -7.08 3.27 -21.88
CA ARG A 62 -5.91 3.31 -22.77
C ARG A 62 -6.16 2.33 -23.90
N GLU A 63 -6.06 2.81 -25.14
CA GLU A 63 -6.01 1.92 -26.30
C GLU A 63 -4.85 0.94 -26.10
N SER A 64 -5.11 -0.33 -26.42
CA SER A 64 -4.03 -1.31 -26.57
C SER A 64 -2.98 -0.67 -27.45
N LEU A 65 -1.73 -0.61 -26.99
CA LEU A 65 -0.62 -0.23 -27.86
C LEU A 65 -0.66 -1.21 -29.03
N ALA A 66 -1.20 -0.76 -30.16
CA ALA A 66 -1.23 -1.53 -31.38
C ALA A 66 0.22 -1.62 -31.82
N TRP A 67 0.85 -2.75 -31.51
CA TRP A 67 2.17 -3.06 -31.99
C TRP A 67 2.09 -3.06 -33.52
N GLN A 68 2.61 -2.01 -34.13
CA GLN A 68 2.55 -1.80 -35.57
C GLN A 68 3.40 -2.83 -36.33
N GLN A 69 4.34 -3.47 -35.64
CA GLN A 69 5.23 -4.49 -36.18
C GLN A 69 5.05 -5.79 -35.43
N ALA A 70 5.03 -6.88 -36.20
CA ALA A 70 5.02 -8.21 -35.65
C ALA A 70 6.39 -8.49 -35.01
N PRO A 71 6.45 -9.22 -33.88
CA PRO A 71 7.72 -9.56 -33.22
C PRO A 71 8.74 -10.20 -34.17
N GLU A 72 8.26 -10.96 -35.16
CA GLU A 72 9.08 -11.61 -36.17
C GLU A 72 9.85 -10.61 -37.05
N ASP A 73 9.28 -9.45 -37.33
CA ASP A 73 9.91 -8.41 -38.14
C ASP A 73 11.05 -7.71 -37.38
N LEU A 74 10.92 -7.57 -36.06
CA LEU A 74 11.98 -7.04 -35.21
C LEU A 74 13.18 -8.00 -35.16
N ILE A 75 12.92 -9.31 -35.06
CA ILE A 75 13.97 -10.35 -35.04
C ILE A 75 14.69 -10.40 -36.40
N ARG A 76 13.96 -10.23 -37.51
CA ARG A 76 14.55 -10.21 -38.86
C ARG A 76 15.46 -8.99 -39.03
N ALA A 77 15.01 -7.80 -38.64
CA ALA A 77 15.80 -6.57 -38.74
C ALA A 77 17.10 -6.61 -37.90
N ASP A 78 17.09 -7.29 -36.76
CA ASP A 78 18.28 -7.49 -35.92
C ASP A 78 19.31 -8.44 -36.56
N ARG A 79 18.84 -9.47 -37.29
CA ARG A 79 19.71 -10.46 -37.97
C ARG A 79 20.34 -9.95 -39.27
N GLU A 80 19.73 -8.95 -39.90
CA GLU A 80 20.20 -8.35 -41.16
C GLU A 80 21.22 -7.22 -40.92
N ARG A 81 21.65 -7.01 -39.66
CA ARG A 81 22.60 -5.99 -39.23
C ARG A 81 23.99 -6.57 -38.98
#